data_AF-A0A972E5L6-F1
#
_entry.id   AF-A0A972E5L6-F1
#
_cell.length_a   1.000
_cell.length_b   1.000
_cell.length_c   1.000
_cell.angle_alpha   90.00
_cell.angle_beta   90.00
_cell.angle_gamma   90.00
#
_symmetry.space_group_name_H-M   'P 1'
#
loop_
_entity.id
_entity.type
_entity.pdbx_description
1 polymer ?
#
loop_
_entity_poly.entity_id
_entity_poly.type
_entity_poly.pdbx_seq_one_letter_code
_entity_poly.pdbx_strand_id
1 'polypeptide(L)'
;MKKTRVIVQILFLAFVVYLSIGHYMAERGVELPGTANLHAVCPFGGIVAAYTFVTSGSAVQKLHDSNYYMLIALFISLFLTGAFFCGWLCPMGTIQEWLGKLGKRVFPKWYNRVPKKLDRLLRLGKYAVLAFVLFQTARTGMLMFGNLDPYYNLLHIWTDEIALSGYLSVALTLIFSLLIERPFCRYACPLGAVNGFFNLFSFLTIKRNPQSCINCKRCDQVCPAGIVVSEKQTVRDLECIRCMQCVEACPVNQSEPSTLKVRGLWARAPNRNAKGVPIKAYLSLALLAFLLPILLSLMAGVFATEKVRVYETIDDIKGSTTLMEIITHYEMPKETLYHAFGIPEIISADTKIKEVISLMGLNEADEILSPERIRSFLEIRDRAVSELKEITHADVSSLEDLIKNAGLKPGSTIEEFARMSPAGAFAYVLSGSWPQETDTGSIQEAATPSTGHESVSAVDVKGSTTWGEVKAMIKDINDLYQSFPMLQSEPDSATIKTLKETYGIEVSEIKSYVQNHLK
;
A
#
# COMPACT_ATOMS: atom_id res chain seq x y z
N MET A 1 -25.42 8.18 -22.61
CA MET A 1 -24.68 7.07 -21.97
C MET A 1 -23.32 7.52 -21.45
N LYS A 2 -22.67 8.52 -22.08
CA LYS A 2 -21.52 9.25 -21.52
C LYS A 2 -21.65 9.60 -20.03
N LYS A 3 -22.77 10.19 -19.61
CA LYS A 3 -23.02 10.54 -18.20
C LYS A 3 -22.99 9.29 -17.30
N THR A 4 -23.69 8.23 -17.67
CA THR A 4 -23.71 6.96 -16.94
C THR A 4 -22.31 6.35 -16.78
N ARG A 5 -21.50 6.34 -17.85
CA ARG A 5 -20.13 5.81 -17.79
C ARG A 5 -19.25 6.61 -16.84
N VAL A 6 -19.31 7.93 -16.92
CA VAL A 6 -18.54 8.81 -16.03
C VAL A 6 -18.98 8.62 -14.57
N ILE A 7 -20.28 8.48 -14.30
CA ILE A 7 -20.80 8.20 -12.95
C ILE A 7 -20.24 6.86 -12.43
N VAL A 8 -20.31 5.78 -13.21
CA VAL A 8 -19.77 4.47 -12.80
C VAL A 8 -18.26 4.55 -12.52
N GLN A 9 -17.52 5.24 -13.40
CA GLN A 9 -16.08 5.46 -13.22
C GLN A 9 -15.75 6.23 -11.94
N ILE A 10 -16.49 7.32 -11.64
CA ILE A 10 -16.30 8.11 -10.42
C ILE A 10 -16.63 7.29 -9.19
N LEU A 11 -17.77 6.59 -9.18
CA LEU A 11 -18.21 5.78 -8.04
C LEU A 11 -17.19 4.68 -7.72
N PHE A 12 -16.70 3.97 -8.73
CA PHE A 12 -15.71 2.92 -8.52
C PHE A 12 -14.35 3.48 -8.11
N LEU A 13 -13.92 4.61 -8.68
CA LEU A 13 -12.69 5.28 -8.26
C LEU A 13 -12.79 5.74 -6.80
N ALA A 14 -13.90 6.33 -6.39
CA ALA A 14 -14.15 6.74 -5.00
C ALA A 14 -14.18 5.54 -4.05
N PHE A 15 -14.79 4.42 -4.46
CA PHE A 15 -14.78 3.18 -3.69
C PHE A 15 -13.35 2.65 -3.48
N VAL A 16 -12.53 2.61 -4.53
CA VAL A 16 -11.15 2.16 -4.43
C VAL A 16 -10.30 3.10 -3.58
N VAL A 17 -10.50 4.42 -3.68
CA VAL A 17 -9.84 5.40 -2.82
C VAL A 17 -10.27 5.22 -1.35
N TYR A 18 -11.55 4.98 -1.09
CA TYR A 18 -12.05 4.68 0.26
C TYR A 18 -11.35 3.45 0.86
N LEU A 19 -11.19 2.37 0.09
CA LEU A 19 -10.46 1.19 0.54
C LEU A 19 -8.97 1.46 0.76
N SER A 20 -8.34 2.26 -0.11
CA SER A 20 -6.92 2.62 0.01
C SER A 20 -6.66 3.44 1.28
N ILE A 21 -7.51 4.44 1.54
CA ILE A 21 -7.46 5.24 2.78
C ILE A 21 -7.77 4.36 3.99
N GLY A 22 -8.74 3.45 3.86
CA GLY A 22 -9.08 2.49 4.89
C GLY A 22 -7.91 1.62 5.32
N HIS A 23 -7.18 1.06 4.35
CA HIS A 23 -5.98 0.28 4.62
C HIS A 23 -4.88 1.14 5.29
N TYR A 24 -4.64 2.35 4.78
CA TYR A 24 -3.70 3.29 5.37
C TYR A 24 -4.06 3.70 6.82
N MET A 25 -5.35 3.88 7.12
CA MET A 25 -5.82 4.19 8.48
C MET A 25 -5.71 2.97 9.39
N ALA A 26 -5.96 1.76 8.88
CA ALA A 26 -5.79 0.53 9.63
C ALA A 26 -4.33 0.31 10.07
N GLU A 27 -3.34 0.66 9.23
CA GLU A 27 -1.92 0.65 9.60
C GLU A 27 -1.57 1.57 10.78
N ARG A 28 -2.38 2.61 10.99
CA ARG A 28 -2.30 3.60 12.09
C ARG A 28 -3.23 3.30 13.26
N GLY A 29 -3.87 2.13 13.28
CA GLY A 29 -4.72 1.67 14.38
C GLY A 29 -6.17 2.17 14.35
N VAL A 30 -6.63 2.78 13.25
CA VAL A 30 -8.03 3.21 13.08
C VAL A 30 -8.73 2.31 12.07
N GLU A 31 -9.66 1.48 12.54
CA GLU A 31 -10.41 0.55 11.70
C GLU A 31 -11.66 1.23 11.12
N LEU A 32 -11.79 1.25 9.79
CA LEU A 32 -12.98 1.71 9.10
C LEU A 32 -13.88 0.51 8.74
N PRO A 33 -15.22 0.61 8.89
CA PRO A 33 -16.11 -0.49 8.58
C PRO A 33 -16.04 -0.87 7.10
N GLY A 34 -15.87 -2.15 6.82
CA GLY A 34 -15.90 -2.72 5.47
C GLY A 34 -14.62 -2.51 4.64
N THR A 35 -13.49 -2.21 5.27
CA THR A 35 -12.20 -2.14 4.58
C THR A 35 -11.61 -3.53 4.39
N ALA A 36 -11.50 -3.98 3.14
CA ALA A 36 -10.71 -5.16 2.79
C ALA A 36 -9.26 -4.77 2.48
N ASN A 37 -8.32 -5.72 2.63
CA ASN A 37 -6.94 -5.54 2.18
C ASN A 37 -6.92 -5.13 0.71
N LEU A 38 -6.06 -4.17 0.35
CA LEU A 38 -6.06 -3.57 -0.99
C LEU A 38 -5.77 -4.60 -2.09
N HIS A 39 -5.01 -5.64 -1.74
CA HIS A 39 -4.78 -6.83 -2.56
C HIS A 39 -6.07 -7.58 -2.94
N ALA A 40 -7.07 -7.59 -2.06
CA ALA A 40 -8.36 -8.27 -2.27
C ALA A 40 -9.21 -7.62 -3.36
N VAL A 41 -8.89 -6.42 -3.83
CA VAL A 41 -9.68 -5.70 -4.86
C VAL A 41 -9.01 -5.71 -6.23
N CYS A 42 -7.77 -6.21 -6.32
CA CYS A 42 -7.06 -6.38 -7.58
C CYS A 42 -7.40 -7.73 -8.22
N PRO A 43 -8.19 -7.77 -9.31
CA PRO A 43 -8.54 -9.04 -9.96
C PRO A 43 -7.34 -9.74 -10.63
N PHE A 44 -6.21 -9.03 -10.80
CA PHE A 44 -4.98 -9.62 -11.30
C PHE A 44 -4.30 -10.55 -10.29
N GLY A 45 -4.42 -10.26 -8.98
CA GLY A 45 -3.90 -11.12 -7.92
C GLY A 45 -4.45 -12.54 -8.03
N GLY A 46 -5.75 -12.67 -8.33
CA GLY A 46 -6.39 -13.98 -8.56
C GLY A 46 -5.82 -14.76 -9.75
N ILE A 47 -5.44 -14.12 -10.85
CA ILE A 47 -4.90 -14.83 -12.03
C ILE A 47 -3.57 -15.49 -11.67
N VAL A 48 -2.73 -14.77 -10.93
CA VAL A 48 -1.45 -15.29 -10.47
C VAL A 48 -1.67 -16.37 -9.40
N ALA A 49 -2.61 -16.18 -8.47
CA ALA A 49 -3.01 -17.20 -7.50
C ALA A 49 -3.39 -18.53 -8.18
N ALA A 50 -4.25 -18.45 -9.19
CA ALA A 50 -4.73 -19.61 -9.92
C ALA A 50 -3.61 -20.30 -10.73
N TYR A 51 -2.68 -19.54 -11.30
CA TYR A 51 -1.54 -20.12 -12.00
C TYR A 51 -0.66 -20.93 -11.04
N THR A 52 -0.28 -20.35 -9.89
CA THR A 52 0.55 -21.04 -8.91
C THR A 52 -0.16 -22.25 -8.29
N PHE A 53 -1.48 -22.15 -8.03
CA PHE A 53 -2.28 -23.27 -7.56
C PHE A 53 -2.25 -24.45 -8.55
N VAL A 54 -2.36 -24.16 -9.85
CA VAL A 54 -2.33 -25.19 -10.91
C VAL A 54 -0.94 -25.78 -11.12
N THR A 55 0.13 -24.97 -11.05
CA THR A 55 1.50 -25.46 -11.33
C THR A 55 2.18 -26.10 -10.13
N SER A 56 1.94 -25.56 -8.95
CA SER A 56 2.70 -25.89 -7.73
C SER A 56 1.87 -26.70 -6.72
N GLY A 57 0.55 -26.83 -6.93
CA GLY A 57 -0.36 -27.48 -5.98
C GLY A 57 -0.55 -26.73 -4.66
N SER A 58 0.13 -25.60 -4.49
CA SER A 58 0.09 -24.74 -3.31
C SER A 58 -0.57 -23.40 -3.65
N ALA A 59 -1.45 -22.93 -2.76
CA ALA A 59 -1.96 -21.56 -2.85
C ALA A 59 -0.79 -20.57 -2.65
N VAL A 60 -0.76 -19.47 -3.40
CA VAL A 60 0.19 -18.39 -3.12
C VAL A 60 -0.10 -17.88 -1.73
N GLN A 61 0.91 -17.98 -0.90
CA GLN A 61 0.91 -17.85 0.54
C GLN A 61 0.52 -16.41 0.99
N LYS A 62 0.76 -15.41 0.11
CA LYS A 62 0.33 -13.99 0.25
C LYS A 62 -1.07 -13.61 -0.29
N LEU A 63 -1.90 -14.55 -0.76
CA LEU A 63 -3.18 -14.25 -1.41
C LEU A 63 -4.36 -14.86 -0.65
N HIS A 64 -5.11 -14.03 0.09
CA HIS A 64 -6.37 -14.41 0.77
C HIS A 64 -7.37 -15.10 -0.18
N ASP A 65 -8.22 -15.98 0.38
CA ASP A 65 -9.30 -16.70 -0.33
C ASP A 65 -10.21 -15.78 -1.16
N SER A 66 -10.35 -14.52 -0.72
CA SER A 66 -11.07 -13.47 -1.45
C SER A 66 -10.60 -13.27 -2.89
N ASN A 67 -9.32 -13.55 -3.18
CA ASN A 67 -8.75 -13.38 -4.52
C ASN A 67 -9.31 -14.37 -5.53
N TYR A 68 -9.69 -15.57 -5.10
CA TYR A 68 -10.35 -16.55 -5.97
C TYR A 68 -11.76 -16.10 -6.36
N TYR A 69 -12.51 -15.50 -5.44
CA TYR A 69 -13.84 -14.96 -5.73
C TYR A 69 -13.79 -13.78 -6.70
N MET A 70 -12.82 -12.88 -6.54
CA MET A 70 -12.58 -11.78 -7.49
C MET A 70 -12.20 -12.28 -8.87
N LEU A 71 -11.39 -13.34 -8.93
CA LEU A 71 -11.00 -13.99 -10.17
C LEU A 71 -12.22 -14.55 -10.89
N ILE A 72 -13.04 -15.35 -10.19
CA ILE A 72 -14.26 -15.94 -10.73
C ILE A 72 -15.20 -14.84 -11.24
N ALA A 73 -15.39 -13.77 -10.46
CA ALA A 73 -16.18 -12.61 -10.88
C ALA A 73 -15.66 -11.97 -12.17
N LEU A 74 -14.34 -11.79 -12.29
CA LEU A 74 -13.70 -11.29 -13.49
C LEU A 74 -13.95 -12.23 -14.68
N PHE A 75 -13.70 -13.53 -14.54
CA PHE A 75 -13.88 -14.51 -15.62
C PHE A 75 -15.33 -14.60 -16.10
N ILE A 76 -16.31 -14.61 -15.19
CA ILE A 76 -17.73 -14.59 -15.53
C ILE A 76 -18.04 -13.32 -16.34
N SER A 77 -17.58 -12.16 -15.88
CA SER A 77 -17.77 -10.88 -16.57
C SER A 77 -17.11 -10.86 -17.95
N LEU A 78 -15.88 -11.38 -18.07
CA LEU A 78 -15.10 -11.46 -19.31
C LEU A 78 -15.75 -12.39 -20.34
N PHE A 79 -16.18 -13.58 -19.92
CA PHE A 79 -16.84 -14.52 -20.80
C PHE A 79 -18.18 -13.97 -21.31
N LEU A 80 -18.92 -13.27 -20.45
CA LEU A 80 -20.23 -12.74 -20.81
C LEU A 80 -20.14 -11.47 -21.66
N THR A 81 -19.25 -10.54 -21.31
CA THR A 81 -19.25 -9.17 -21.87
C THR A 81 -17.92 -8.73 -22.49
N GLY A 82 -16.86 -9.52 -22.36
CA GLY A 82 -15.51 -9.18 -22.81
C GLY A 82 -14.80 -8.23 -21.84
N ALA A 83 -13.83 -7.46 -22.33
CA ALA A 83 -13.00 -6.55 -21.54
C ALA A 83 -13.73 -5.29 -21.00
N PHE A 84 -14.97 -5.46 -20.49
CA PHE A 84 -15.80 -4.42 -19.90
C PHE A 84 -15.14 -3.75 -18.69
N PHE A 85 -14.48 -4.55 -17.84
CA PHE A 85 -13.76 -4.06 -16.64
C PHE A 85 -12.79 -2.93 -16.99
N CYS A 86 -11.95 -3.10 -18.02
CA CYS A 86 -10.96 -2.10 -18.44
C CYS A 86 -11.61 -0.78 -18.94
N GLY A 87 -12.84 -0.84 -19.45
CA GLY A 87 -13.55 0.32 -19.99
C GLY A 87 -14.39 1.09 -18.97
N TRP A 88 -14.90 0.42 -17.94
CA TRP A 88 -15.92 0.96 -17.04
C TRP A 88 -15.53 1.00 -15.57
N LEU A 89 -14.77 0.00 -15.09
CA LEU A 89 -14.48 -0.17 -13.67
C LEU A 89 -13.03 0.17 -13.33
N CYS A 90 -12.06 -0.20 -14.17
CA CYS A 90 -10.64 -0.04 -13.86
C CYS A 90 -10.27 1.42 -13.47
N PRO A 91 -9.81 1.69 -12.22
CA PRO A 91 -9.49 3.04 -11.74
C PRO A 91 -8.34 3.67 -12.51
N MET A 92 -7.29 2.89 -12.77
CA MET A 92 -6.14 3.34 -13.56
C MET A 92 -6.52 3.67 -15.01
N GLY A 93 -7.43 2.89 -15.62
CA GLY A 93 -7.97 3.20 -16.94
C GLY A 93 -8.82 4.48 -16.95
N THR A 94 -9.55 4.76 -15.88
CA THR A 94 -10.33 5.99 -15.70
C THR A 94 -9.43 7.21 -15.62
N ILE A 95 -8.40 7.17 -14.76
CA ILE A 95 -7.43 8.26 -14.60
C ILE A 95 -6.72 8.56 -15.92
N GLN A 96 -6.23 7.53 -16.62
CA GLN A 96 -5.60 7.72 -17.93
C GLN A 96 -6.56 8.27 -18.99
N GLU A 97 -7.86 7.93 -18.95
CA GLU A 97 -8.84 8.52 -19.87
C GLU A 97 -9.08 10.01 -19.58
N TRP A 98 -9.10 10.40 -18.31
CA TRP A 98 -9.31 11.80 -17.93
C TRP A 98 -8.07 12.64 -18.23
N LEU A 99 -6.88 12.11 -17.95
CA LEU A 99 -5.62 12.71 -18.37
C LEU A 99 -5.51 12.81 -19.90
N GLY A 100 -5.96 11.79 -20.64
CA GLY A 100 -6.02 11.87 -22.10
C GLY A 100 -6.95 12.97 -22.61
N LYS A 101 -8.12 13.16 -21.98
CA LYS A 101 -9.02 14.29 -22.29
C LYS A 101 -8.39 15.65 -21.99
N LEU A 102 -7.65 15.76 -20.89
CA LEU A 102 -6.89 16.96 -20.52
C LEU A 102 -5.76 17.21 -21.53
N GLY A 103 -4.97 16.19 -21.84
CA GLY A 103 -3.89 16.23 -22.81
C GLY A 103 -4.35 16.59 -24.22
N LYS A 104 -5.53 16.11 -24.65
CA LYS A 104 -6.15 16.52 -25.92
C LYS A 104 -6.49 18.01 -25.95
N ARG A 105 -6.81 18.62 -24.81
CA ARG A 105 -7.11 20.06 -24.68
C ARG A 105 -5.83 20.90 -24.59
N VAL A 106 -4.82 20.43 -23.85
CA VAL A 106 -3.56 21.17 -23.60
C VAL A 106 -2.56 20.99 -24.75
N PHE A 107 -2.43 19.79 -25.30
CA PHE A 107 -1.46 19.42 -26.35
C PHE A 107 -2.14 18.85 -27.62
N PRO A 108 -3.07 19.57 -28.26
CA PRO A 108 -3.87 19.04 -29.37
C PRO A 108 -3.05 18.61 -30.59
N LYS A 109 -1.89 19.24 -30.84
CA LYS A 109 -1.02 18.93 -31.98
C LYS A 109 -0.30 17.59 -31.84
N TRP A 110 0.06 17.20 -30.62
CA TRP A 110 0.87 16.03 -30.31
C TRP A 110 0.03 14.83 -29.85
N TYR A 111 -1.19 15.09 -29.38
CA TYR A 111 -2.07 14.06 -28.84
C TYR A 111 -2.35 12.93 -29.83
N ASN A 112 -2.06 11.69 -29.41
CA ASN A 112 -2.34 10.44 -30.11
C ASN A 112 -1.77 10.37 -31.55
N ARG A 113 -0.64 11.06 -31.81
CA ARG A 113 0.08 11.06 -33.11
C ARG A 113 1.13 9.95 -33.20
N VAL A 114 0.78 8.72 -32.85
CA VAL A 114 1.70 7.58 -32.97
C VAL A 114 1.63 6.97 -34.39
N PRO A 115 2.76 6.78 -35.10
CA PRO A 115 2.76 6.11 -36.40
C PRO A 115 2.17 4.70 -36.32
N LYS A 116 1.33 4.31 -37.29
CA LYS A 116 0.60 3.01 -37.27
C LYS A 116 1.51 1.79 -37.09
N LYS A 117 2.71 1.81 -37.67
CA LYS A 117 3.70 0.72 -37.53
C LYS A 117 4.22 0.62 -36.10
N LEU A 118 4.60 1.76 -35.53
CA LEU A 118 5.10 1.84 -34.16
C LEU A 118 4.02 1.46 -33.14
N ASP A 119 2.79 1.97 -33.34
CA ASP A 119 1.65 1.61 -32.52
C ASP A 119 1.38 0.09 -32.53
N ARG A 120 1.43 -0.55 -33.70
CA ARG A 120 1.26 -2.02 -33.80
C ARG A 120 2.35 -2.78 -33.05
N LEU A 121 3.61 -2.32 -33.13
CA LEU A 121 4.74 -2.92 -32.42
C LEU A 121 4.61 -2.74 -30.90
N LEU A 122 4.31 -1.52 -30.44
CA LEU A 122 4.15 -1.21 -29.02
C LEU A 122 2.98 -1.96 -28.41
N ARG A 123 1.90 -2.23 -29.16
CA ARG A 123 0.79 -3.08 -28.70
C ARG A 123 1.21 -4.53 -28.44
N LEU A 124 2.29 -5.02 -29.04
CA LEU A 124 2.85 -6.34 -28.69
C LEU A 124 3.58 -6.32 -27.35
N GLY A 125 4.02 -5.13 -26.90
CA GLY A 125 4.72 -4.94 -25.63
C GLY A 125 3.98 -5.53 -24.43
N LYS A 126 2.65 -5.38 -24.35
CA LYS A 126 1.87 -5.92 -23.22
C LYS A 126 1.88 -7.45 -23.16
N TYR A 127 2.03 -8.12 -24.30
CA TYR A 127 2.16 -9.57 -24.37
C TYR A 127 3.57 -10.03 -24.00
N ALA A 128 4.59 -9.24 -24.35
CA ALA A 128 5.96 -9.46 -23.87
C ALA A 128 6.04 -9.26 -22.34
N VAL A 129 5.40 -8.22 -21.80
CA VAL A 129 5.28 -8.01 -20.35
C VAL A 129 4.53 -9.18 -19.70
N LEU A 130 3.40 -9.61 -20.26
CA LEU A 130 2.66 -10.77 -19.75
C LEU A 130 3.53 -12.04 -19.73
N ALA A 131 4.24 -12.34 -20.83
CA ALA A 131 5.13 -13.50 -20.92
C ALA A 131 6.27 -13.42 -19.89
N PHE A 132 6.88 -12.24 -19.73
CA PHE A 132 7.91 -12.00 -18.74
C PHE A 132 7.39 -12.20 -17.32
N VAL A 133 6.20 -11.68 -17.00
CA VAL A 133 5.58 -11.83 -15.67
C VAL A 133 5.29 -13.31 -15.37
N LEU A 134 4.72 -14.05 -16.33
CA LEU A 134 4.47 -15.48 -16.17
C LEU A 134 5.78 -16.26 -15.98
N PHE A 135 6.81 -15.95 -16.76
CA PHE A 135 8.11 -16.61 -16.67
C PHE A 135 8.80 -16.35 -15.32
N GLN A 136 8.84 -15.09 -14.88
CA GLN A 136 9.45 -14.72 -13.59
C GLN A 136 8.67 -15.32 -12.42
N THR A 137 7.33 -15.25 -12.46
CA THR A 137 6.47 -15.86 -11.42
C THR A 137 6.70 -17.37 -11.34
N ALA A 138 6.82 -18.06 -12.47
CA ALA A 138 7.11 -19.49 -12.51
C ALA A 138 8.50 -19.84 -11.94
N ARG A 139 9.47 -18.92 -12.01
CA ARG A 139 10.84 -19.13 -11.51
C ARG A 139 10.97 -18.83 -10.01
N THR A 140 10.34 -17.78 -9.50
CA THR A 140 10.55 -17.30 -8.13
C THR A 140 9.43 -17.67 -7.17
N GLY A 141 8.26 -18.11 -7.66
CA GLY A 141 7.07 -18.33 -6.83
C GLY A 141 6.48 -17.06 -6.19
N MET A 142 7.08 -15.90 -6.46
CA MET A 142 6.74 -14.60 -5.86
C MET A 142 6.34 -13.58 -6.93
N LEU A 143 5.42 -12.68 -6.56
CA LEU A 143 4.92 -11.59 -7.40
C LEU A 143 5.95 -10.45 -7.54
N MET A 144 7.01 -10.62 -8.35
CA MET A 144 7.95 -9.53 -8.65
C MET A 144 7.28 -8.32 -9.35
N PHE A 145 6.14 -8.52 -10.01
CA PHE A 145 5.48 -7.47 -10.79
C PHE A 145 4.79 -6.40 -9.94
N GLY A 146 4.55 -6.65 -8.64
CA GLY A 146 3.93 -5.66 -7.74
C GLY A 146 4.72 -4.34 -7.71
N ASN A 147 6.04 -4.42 -7.61
CA ASN A 147 6.92 -3.26 -7.44
C ASN A 147 6.98 -2.34 -8.68
N LEU A 148 6.70 -2.85 -9.88
CA LEU A 148 6.79 -2.10 -11.13
C LEU A 148 5.41 -1.75 -11.73
N ASP A 149 4.34 -2.41 -11.30
CA ASP A 149 3.00 -2.19 -11.85
C ASP A 149 2.43 -0.83 -11.39
N PRO A 150 2.25 0.15 -12.31
CA PRO A 150 1.66 1.43 -11.97
C PRO A 150 0.19 1.30 -11.53
N TYR A 151 -0.49 0.18 -11.81
CA TYR A 151 -1.81 -0.08 -11.23
C TYR A 151 -1.70 -0.33 -9.72
N TYR A 152 -0.80 -1.22 -9.30
CA TYR A 152 -0.61 -1.59 -7.89
C TYR A 152 -0.07 -0.43 -7.07
N ASN A 153 0.99 0.21 -7.56
CA ASN A 153 1.65 1.33 -6.88
C ASN A 153 0.77 2.57 -6.78
N LEU A 154 -0.15 2.79 -7.73
CA LEU A 154 -1.11 3.88 -7.65
C LEU A 154 -2.09 3.71 -6.48
N LEU A 155 -2.46 2.47 -6.15
CA LEU A 155 -3.37 2.19 -5.03
C LEU A 155 -2.65 2.33 -3.68
N HIS A 156 -1.38 1.94 -3.63
CA HIS A 156 -0.53 2.01 -2.44
C HIS A 156 0.15 3.36 -2.26
N ILE A 157 -0.16 4.39 -3.07
CA ILE A 157 0.55 5.69 -3.06
C ILE A 157 0.60 6.39 -1.69
N TRP A 158 -0.31 5.99 -0.80
CA TRP A 158 -0.46 6.50 0.55
C TRP A 158 0.28 5.66 1.62
N THR A 159 0.70 4.43 1.30
CA THR A 159 1.41 3.56 2.24
C THR A 159 2.92 3.71 2.08
N ASP A 160 3.67 3.49 3.15
CA ASP A 160 5.14 3.57 3.17
C ASP A 160 5.81 2.37 2.44
N GLU A 161 5.04 1.55 1.73
CA GLU A 161 5.50 0.29 1.12
C GLU A 161 6.06 0.46 -0.31
N ILE A 162 6.08 1.68 -0.87
CA ILE A 162 6.45 1.89 -2.26
C ILE A 162 7.95 2.13 -2.44
N ALA A 163 8.60 1.26 -3.20
CA ALA A 163 9.95 1.48 -3.71
C ALA A 163 10.00 2.68 -4.69
N LEU A 164 11.14 3.37 -4.77
CA LEU A 164 11.37 4.50 -5.70
C LEU A 164 10.96 4.17 -7.15
N SER A 165 11.18 2.93 -7.59
CA SER A 165 10.78 2.43 -8.91
C SER A 165 9.27 2.52 -9.18
N GLY A 166 8.44 2.36 -8.14
CA GLY A 166 6.99 2.43 -8.24
C GLY A 166 6.46 3.84 -8.44
N TYR A 167 7.03 4.83 -7.73
CA TYR A 167 6.73 6.24 -7.98
C TYR A 167 7.10 6.64 -9.40
N LEU A 168 8.27 6.21 -9.87
CA LEU A 168 8.73 6.49 -11.22
C LEU A 168 7.79 5.88 -12.28
N SER A 169 7.34 4.63 -12.10
CA SER A 169 6.46 3.95 -13.06
C SER A 169 5.07 4.61 -13.16
N VAL A 170 4.51 5.02 -12.03
CA VAL A 170 3.25 5.78 -11.97
C VAL A 170 3.43 7.14 -12.63
N ALA A 171 4.43 7.92 -12.23
CA ALA A 171 4.69 9.25 -12.79
C ALA A 171 4.86 9.21 -14.31
N LEU A 172 5.70 8.29 -14.80
CA LEU A 172 5.95 8.10 -16.23
C LEU A 172 4.66 7.75 -16.97
N THR A 173 3.84 6.87 -16.41
CA THR A 173 2.56 6.48 -17.00
C THR A 173 1.58 7.64 -17.08
N LEU A 174 1.46 8.45 -16.01
CA LEU A 174 0.57 9.60 -15.98
C LEU A 174 1.03 10.70 -16.96
N ILE A 175 2.34 10.96 -17.06
CA ILE A 175 2.91 11.91 -18.01
C ILE A 175 2.62 11.47 -19.44
N PHE A 176 2.90 10.21 -19.80
CA PHE A 176 2.59 9.71 -21.14
C PHE A 176 1.10 9.70 -21.45
N SER A 177 0.23 9.61 -20.43
CA SER A 177 -1.22 9.66 -20.61
C SER A 177 -1.73 11.02 -21.09
N LEU A 178 -0.93 12.08 -20.95
CA LEU A 178 -1.22 13.38 -21.54
C LEU A 178 -0.96 13.41 -23.06
N LEU A 179 -0.03 12.61 -23.55
CA LEU A 179 0.38 12.57 -24.96
C LEU A 179 -0.35 11.47 -25.75
N ILE A 180 -0.61 10.32 -25.12
CA ILE A 180 -1.20 9.15 -25.74
C ILE A 180 -2.43 8.74 -24.93
N GLU A 181 -3.50 8.33 -25.61
CA GLU A 181 -4.68 7.82 -24.92
C GLU A 181 -4.40 6.44 -24.31
N ARG A 182 -4.42 6.36 -22.98
CA ARG A 182 -4.23 5.12 -22.19
C ARG A 182 -2.96 4.31 -22.55
N PRO A 183 -1.76 4.90 -22.45
CA PRO A 183 -0.51 4.27 -22.90
C PRO A 183 -0.21 2.95 -22.17
N PHE A 184 -0.42 2.89 -20.86
CA PHE A 184 -0.13 1.69 -20.09
C PHE A 184 -1.07 0.55 -20.46
N CYS A 185 -2.37 0.82 -20.53
CA CYS A 185 -3.35 -0.20 -20.92
C CYS A 185 -3.14 -0.72 -22.35
N ARG A 186 -2.59 0.12 -23.24
CA ARG A 186 -2.36 -0.19 -24.65
C ARG A 186 -1.06 -0.95 -24.89
N TYR A 187 0.01 -0.65 -24.14
CA TYR A 187 1.36 -1.11 -24.46
C TYR A 187 2.04 -1.97 -23.39
N ALA A 188 1.62 -1.94 -22.13
CA ALA A 188 2.35 -2.62 -21.05
C ALA A 188 1.48 -3.42 -20.08
N CYS A 189 0.17 -3.18 -20.01
CA CYS A 189 -0.70 -3.78 -19.01
C CYS A 189 -0.96 -5.28 -19.28
N PRO A 190 -0.47 -6.21 -18.43
CA PRO A 190 -0.69 -7.64 -18.61
C PRO A 190 -2.17 -8.03 -18.45
N LEU A 191 -2.87 -7.40 -17.51
CA LEU A 191 -4.32 -7.59 -17.33
C LEU A 191 -5.10 -7.16 -18.59
N GLY A 192 -4.66 -6.10 -19.27
CA GLY A 192 -5.23 -5.66 -20.54
C GLY A 192 -5.03 -6.68 -21.67
N ALA A 193 -3.89 -7.38 -21.67
CA ALA A 193 -3.60 -8.44 -22.63
C ALA A 193 -4.53 -9.65 -22.43
N VAL A 194 -4.67 -10.11 -21.18
CA VAL A 194 -5.56 -11.23 -20.82
C VAL A 194 -7.03 -10.88 -21.09
N ASN A 195 -7.51 -9.74 -20.58
CA ASN A 195 -8.90 -9.32 -20.78
C ASN A 195 -9.22 -9.11 -22.27
N GLY A 196 -8.26 -8.60 -23.04
CA GLY A 196 -8.36 -8.45 -24.48
C GLY A 196 -8.58 -9.75 -25.23
N PHE A 197 -7.91 -10.84 -24.80
CA PHE A 197 -8.08 -12.17 -25.37
C PHE A 197 -9.53 -12.67 -25.29
N PHE A 198 -10.22 -12.41 -24.17
CA PHE A 198 -11.63 -12.77 -24.00
C PHE A 198 -12.59 -12.04 -24.94
N ASN A 199 -12.19 -10.93 -25.57
CA ASN A 199 -13.03 -10.28 -26.58
C ASN A 199 -13.28 -11.15 -27.83
N LEU A 200 -12.43 -12.15 -28.08
CA LEU A 200 -12.61 -13.12 -29.16
C LEU A 200 -13.81 -14.05 -28.87
N PHE A 201 -14.00 -14.42 -27.60
CA PHE A 201 -14.98 -15.42 -27.16
C PHE A 201 -16.19 -14.84 -26.42
N SER A 202 -16.18 -13.53 -26.11
CA SER A 202 -17.24 -12.87 -25.33
C SER A 202 -18.63 -13.13 -25.91
N PHE A 203 -19.58 -13.56 -25.06
CA PHE A 203 -20.94 -13.88 -25.46
C PHE A 203 -21.65 -12.65 -26.04
N LEU A 204 -21.59 -11.51 -25.37
CA LEU A 204 -22.18 -10.25 -25.85
C LEU A 204 -21.13 -9.41 -26.57
N THR A 205 -21.32 -9.21 -27.87
CA THR A 205 -20.40 -8.45 -28.72
C THR A 205 -21.13 -7.41 -29.57
N ILE A 206 -20.42 -6.38 -30.02
CA ILE A 206 -20.95 -5.35 -30.92
C ILE A 206 -20.96 -5.92 -32.34
N LYS A 207 -22.14 -5.99 -32.95
CA LYS A 207 -22.33 -6.40 -34.36
C LYS A 207 -22.88 -5.23 -35.18
N ARG A 208 -22.33 -5.05 -36.37
CA ARG A 208 -22.77 -4.06 -37.36
C ARG A 208 -23.90 -4.61 -38.21
N ASN A 209 -24.88 -3.77 -38.51
CA ASN A 209 -25.79 -3.95 -39.63
C ASN A 209 -25.22 -3.18 -40.85
N PRO A 210 -24.75 -3.87 -41.90
CA PRO A 210 -24.20 -3.20 -43.07
C PRO A 210 -25.24 -2.36 -43.82
N GLN A 211 -26.52 -2.72 -43.74
CA GLN A 211 -27.58 -2.06 -44.53
C GLN A 211 -27.94 -0.66 -44.03
N SER A 212 -27.77 -0.39 -42.72
CA SER A 212 -28.02 0.95 -42.17
C SER A 212 -26.74 1.78 -42.01
N CYS A 213 -25.57 1.21 -42.30
CA CYS A 213 -24.30 1.91 -42.15
C CYS A 213 -24.06 2.88 -43.32
N ILE A 214 -24.00 4.17 -43.04
CA ILE A 214 -23.67 5.22 -44.03
C ILE A 214 -22.15 5.45 -44.22
N ASN A 215 -21.31 4.54 -43.70
CA ASN A 215 -19.84 4.59 -43.81
C ASN A 215 -19.17 5.93 -43.39
N CYS A 216 -19.75 6.66 -42.43
CA CYS A 216 -19.22 7.97 -41.98
C CYS A 216 -17.90 7.92 -41.21
N LYS A 217 -17.37 6.73 -40.88
CA LYS A 217 -16.13 6.48 -40.11
C LYS A 217 -16.01 7.17 -38.73
N ARG A 218 -17.10 7.78 -38.23
CA ARG A 218 -17.14 8.40 -36.90
C ARG A 218 -16.85 7.42 -35.77
N CYS A 219 -17.20 6.15 -35.95
CA CYS A 219 -16.90 5.07 -35.00
C CYS A 219 -15.40 4.82 -34.80
N ASP A 220 -14.56 5.09 -35.81
CA ASP A 220 -13.10 4.94 -35.74
C ASP A 220 -12.49 6.11 -34.96
N GLN A 221 -13.00 7.32 -35.21
CA GLN A 221 -12.51 8.56 -34.59
C GLN A 221 -12.77 8.64 -33.09
N VAL A 222 -13.85 8.03 -32.62
CA VAL A 222 -14.20 8.01 -31.18
C VAL A 222 -13.62 6.81 -30.44
N CYS A 223 -12.98 5.86 -31.12
CA CYS A 223 -12.45 4.67 -30.49
C CYS A 223 -11.16 5.01 -29.70
N PRO A 224 -11.14 4.86 -28.37
CA PRO A 224 -9.99 5.23 -27.55
C PRO A 224 -8.79 4.31 -27.81
N ALA A 225 -9.06 3.07 -28.26
CA ALA A 225 -8.04 2.10 -28.66
C ALA A 225 -7.58 2.25 -30.13
N GLY A 226 -8.11 3.24 -30.87
CA GLY A 226 -7.76 3.47 -32.27
C GLY A 226 -8.05 2.28 -33.20
N ILE A 227 -9.12 1.53 -32.93
CA ILE A 227 -9.54 0.40 -33.76
C ILE A 227 -10.28 0.96 -34.99
N VAL A 228 -10.02 0.38 -36.17
CA VAL A 228 -10.83 0.64 -37.37
C VAL A 228 -12.12 -0.17 -37.27
N VAL A 229 -13.07 0.37 -36.51
CA VAL A 229 -14.38 -0.25 -36.26
C VAL A 229 -15.19 -0.32 -37.55
N SER A 230 -15.09 0.66 -38.44
CA SER A 230 -15.83 0.79 -39.72
C SER A 230 -15.66 -0.40 -40.68
N GLU A 231 -14.55 -1.13 -40.60
CA GLU A 231 -14.26 -2.29 -41.45
C GLU A 231 -14.73 -3.62 -40.83
N LYS A 232 -15.11 -3.63 -39.53
CA LYS A 232 -15.45 -4.85 -38.81
C LYS A 232 -16.96 -5.11 -38.73
N GLN A 233 -17.43 -6.23 -39.28
CA GLN A 233 -18.82 -6.66 -39.09
C GLN A 233 -19.14 -7.05 -37.65
N THR A 234 -18.20 -7.71 -36.96
CA THR A 234 -18.29 -7.97 -35.52
C THR A 234 -17.01 -7.46 -34.86
N VAL A 235 -17.15 -6.66 -33.80
CA VAL A 235 -16.01 -6.07 -33.09
C VAL A 235 -15.45 -7.07 -32.08
N ARG A 236 -14.59 -7.99 -32.57
CA ARG A 236 -13.78 -8.95 -31.78
C ARG A 236 -12.31 -8.58 -31.84
N ASP A 237 -11.98 -7.36 -31.41
CA ASP A 237 -10.61 -6.87 -31.40
C ASP A 237 -10.01 -7.06 -30.00
N LEU A 238 -8.75 -7.50 -29.93
CA LEU A 238 -8.01 -7.70 -28.68
C LEU A 238 -7.86 -6.39 -27.88
N GLU A 239 -7.92 -5.25 -28.56
CA GLU A 239 -7.77 -3.92 -27.95
C GLU A 239 -9.12 -3.31 -27.53
N CYS A 240 -10.24 -3.98 -27.82
CA CYS A 240 -11.56 -3.44 -27.54
C CYS A 240 -11.88 -3.47 -26.04
N ILE A 241 -11.83 -2.33 -25.36
CA ILE A 241 -12.20 -2.20 -23.94
C ILE A 241 -13.72 -2.14 -23.66
N ARG A 242 -14.56 -2.50 -24.65
CA ARG A 242 -16.03 -2.51 -24.53
C ARG A 242 -16.65 -1.22 -23.93
N CYS A 243 -16.07 -0.06 -24.25
CA CYS A 243 -16.50 1.25 -23.73
C CYS A 243 -17.81 1.80 -24.34
N MET A 244 -18.31 1.17 -25.42
CA MET A 244 -19.54 1.53 -26.16
C MET A 244 -19.58 2.94 -26.77
N GLN A 245 -18.46 3.68 -26.80
CA GLN A 245 -18.40 5.00 -27.43
C GLN A 245 -18.72 5.00 -28.92
N CYS A 246 -18.32 3.95 -29.66
CA CYS A 246 -18.64 3.80 -31.08
C CYS A 246 -20.14 3.61 -31.35
N VAL A 247 -20.86 2.96 -30.42
CA VAL A 247 -22.31 2.76 -30.50
C VAL A 247 -23.05 4.08 -30.20
N GLU A 248 -22.56 4.86 -29.24
CA GLU A 248 -23.13 6.15 -28.87
C GLU A 248 -22.90 7.24 -29.94
N ALA A 249 -21.72 7.26 -30.56
CA ALA A 249 -21.36 8.30 -31.53
C ALA A 249 -21.95 8.09 -32.93
N CYS A 250 -22.55 6.92 -33.19
CA CYS A 250 -23.08 6.59 -34.51
C CYS A 250 -24.37 7.39 -34.78
N PRO A 251 -24.43 8.24 -35.83
CA PRO A 251 -25.56 9.14 -36.07
C PRO A 251 -26.85 8.39 -36.47
N VAL A 252 -26.69 7.27 -37.18
CA VAL A 252 -27.80 6.43 -37.71
C VAL A 252 -28.17 5.29 -36.75
N ASN A 253 -27.73 5.36 -35.50
CA ASN A 253 -28.06 4.36 -34.49
C ASN A 253 -29.40 4.62 -33.77
N GLN A 254 -29.94 5.83 -33.92
CA GLN A 254 -31.22 6.25 -33.34
C GLN A 254 -32.43 5.85 -34.22
N SER A 255 -32.21 5.64 -35.51
CA SER A 255 -33.20 5.14 -36.47
C SER A 255 -33.20 3.61 -36.53
N GLU A 256 -34.38 2.99 -36.58
CA GLU A 256 -34.47 1.55 -36.85
C GLU A 256 -34.32 1.28 -38.36
N PRO A 257 -33.49 0.29 -38.77
CA PRO A 257 -32.69 -0.60 -37.94
C PRO A 257 -31.33 0.01 -37.52
N SER A 258 -31.06 0.07 -36.21
CA SER A 258 -29.82 0.65 -35.69
C SER A 258 -28.56 -0.06 -36.22
N THR A 259 -27.54 0.71 -36.57
CA THR A 259 -26.32 0.21 -37.22
C THR A 259 -25.41 -0.61 -36.32
N LEU A 260 -25.26 -0.26 -35.04
CA LEU A 260 -24.39 -0.99 -34.11
C LEU A 260 -25.23 -1.46 -32.92
N LYS A 261 -25.41 -2.77 -32.78
CA LYS A 261 -26.16 -3.39 -31.67
C LYS A 261 -25.29 -4.41 -30.93
N VAL A 262 -25.49 -4.52 -29.62
CA VAL A 262 -24.94 -5.63 -28.84
C VAL A 262 -25.79 -6.87 -29.10
N ARG A 263 -25.15 -7.97 -29.47
CA ARG A 263 -25.80 -9.25 -29.79
C ARG A 263 -25.00 -10.41 -29.19
N GLY A 264 -25.72 -11.48 -28.86
CA GLY A 264 -25.13 -12.74 -28.44
C GLY A 264 -24.20 -13.36 -29.50
N LEU A 265 -23.32 -14.25 -29.06
CA LEU A 265 -22.29 -14.87 -29.88
C LEU A 265 -22.92 -15.59 -31.09
N TRP A 266 -24.01 -16.31 -30.81
CA TRP A 266 -24.77 -17.17 -31.72
C TRP A 266 -25.78 -16.42 -32.59
N ALA A 267 -26.06 -15.15 -32.28
CA ALA A 267 -26.99 -14.35 -33.08
C ALA A 267 -26.38 -14.03 -34.44
N ARG A 268 -26.73 -14.78 -35.49
CA ARG A 268 -26.30 -14.50 -36.87
C ARG A 268 -26.70 -13.07 -37.26
N ALA A 269 -25.73 -12.26 -37.66
CA ALA A 269 -26.01 -11.14 -38.55
C ALA A 269 -26.27 -11.77 -39.94
N PRO A 270 -27.38 -11.47 -40.66
CA PRO A 270 -28.17 -10.25 -40.60
C PRO A 270 -29.70 -10.51 -40.54
N ASN A 271 -30.24 -11.10 -39.46
CA ASN A 271 -31.69 -11.08 -39.32
C ASN A 271 -32.13 -9.65 -38.90
N ARG A 272 -32.83 -8.94 -39.79
CA ARG A 272 -33.35 -7.57 -39.55
C ARG A 272 -34.22 -7.49 -38.29
N ASN A 273 -34.87 -8.59 -37.94
CA ASN A 273 -35.81 -8.67 -36.81
C ASN A 273 -35.19 -9.20 -35.50
N ALA A 274 -33.92 -9.60 -35.50
CA ALA A 274 -33.26 -10.03 -34.27
C ALA A 274 -33.04 -8.81 -33.36
N LYS A 275 -33.88 -8.72 -32.31
CA LYS A 275 -33.77 -7.71 -31.25
C LYS A 275 -32.37 -7.76 -30.64
N GLY A 276 -31.65 -6.65 -30.71
CA GLY A 276 -30.37 -6.49 -30.01
C GLY A 276 -30.61 -6.29 -28.51
N VAL A 277 -29.61 -6.59 -27.70
CA VAL A 277 -29.67 -6.30 -26.26
C VAL A 277 -29.59 -4.78 -26.09
N PRO A 278 -30.55 -4.13 -25.42
CA PRO A 278 -30.47 -2.70 -25.17
C PRO A 278 -29.26 -2.40 -24.29
N ILE A 279 -28.61 -1.27 -24.52
CA ILE A 279 -27.32 -0.96 -23.86
C ILE A 279 -27.47 -0.91 -22.34
N LYS A 280 -28.61 -0.43 -21.81
CA LYS A 280 -28.89 -0.46 -20.37
C LYS A 280 -28.89 -1.88 -19.79
N ALA A 281 -29.49 -2.84 -20.50
CA ALA A 281 -29.50 -4.24 -20.07
C ALA A 281 -28.11 -4.89 -20.17
N TYR A 282 -27.33 -4.54 -21.20
CA TYR A 282 -25.93 -4.95 -21.28
C TYR A 282 -25.13 -4.43 -20.08
N LEU A 283 -25.30 -3.16 -19.71
CA LEU A 283 -24.58 -2.56 -18.58
C LEU A 283 -25.01 -3.15 -17.24
N SER A 284 -26.32 -3.34 -17.02
CA SER A 284 -26.80 -3.96 -15.78
C SER A 284 -26.30 -5.39 -15.65
N LEU A 285 -26.31 -6.15 -16.74
CA LEU A 285 -25.80 -7.52 -16.75
C LEU A 285 -24.28 -7.56 -16.51
N ALA A 286 -23.51 -6.65 -17.13
CA ALA A 286 -22.06 -6.57 -16.96
C ALA A 286 -21.66 -6.21 -15.52
N LEU A 287 -22.36 -5.23 -14.93
CA LEU A 287 -22.15 -4.82 -13.54
C LEU A 287 -22.57 -5.93 -12.56
N LEU A 288 -23.72 -6.56 -12.79
CA LEU A 288 -24.19 -7.65 -11.94
C LEU A 288 -23.27 -8.87 -12.03
N ALA A 289 -22.79 -9.23 -13.22
CA ALA A 289 -21.83 -10.32 -13.40
C ALA A 289 -20.51 -10.11 -12.62
N PHE A 290 -20.08 -8.85 -12.46
CA PHE A 290 -18.86 -8.52 -11.72
C PHE A 290 -19.11 -8.31 -10.22
N LEU A 291 -20.16 -7.57 -9.84
CA LEU A 291 -20.41 -7.18 -8.45
C LEU A 291 -21.15 -8.26 -7.64
N LEU A 292 -22.00 -9.07 -8.26
CA LEU A 292 -22.79 -10.07 -7.53
C LEU A 292 -21.90 -11.10 -6.80
N PRO A 293 -20.87 -11.71 -7.42
CA PRO A 293 -20.02 -12.66 -6.71
C PRO A 293 -19.24 -12.00 -5.55
N ILE A 294 -18.86 -10.74 -5.71
CA ILE A 294 -18.16 -9.95 -4.69
C ILE A 294 -19.10 -9.69 -3.51
N LEU A 295 -20.33 -9.24 -3.78
CA LEU A 295 -21.35 -8.99 -2.75
C LEU A 295 -21.71 -10.27 -2.00
N LEU A 296 -21.87 -11.40 -2.71
CA LEU A 296 -22.12 -12.70 -2.09
C LEU A 296 -20.97 -13.13 -1.17
N SER A 297 -19.72 -12.92 -1.59
CA SER A 297 -18.54 -13.25 -0.80
C SER A 297 -18.36 -12.30 0.41
N LEU A 298 -18.73 -11.02 0.29
CA LEU A 298 -18.81 -10.07 1.40
C LEU A 298 -19.87 -10.51 2.42
N MET A 299 -21.06 -10.90 1.97
CA MET A 299 -22.12 -11.40 2.84
C MET A 299 -21.76 -12.74 3.51
N ALA A 300 -20.93 -13.56 2.85
CA ALA A 300 -20.42 -14.82 3.39
C ALA A 300 -19.28 -14.63 4.40
N GLY A 301 -18.84 -13.39 4.68
CA GLY A 301 -17.79 -13.10 5.67
C GLY A 301 -16.37 -13.47 5.23
N VAL A 302 -16.16 -13.86 3.97
CA VAL A 302 -14.86 -14.31 3.45
C VAL A 302 -13.84 -13.16 3.34
N PHE A 303 -14.32 -11.91 3.32
CA PHE A 303 -13.49 -10.70 3.32
C PHE A 303 -13.15 -10.18 4.73
N ALA A 304 -13.51 -10.90 5.80
CA ALA A 304 -13.12 -10.52 7.14
C ALA A 304 -11.59 -10.43 7.20
N THR A 305 -11.09 -9.23 7.51
CA THR A 305 -9.65 -8.98 7.71
C THR A 305 -9.22 -9.70 8.97
N GLU A 306 -8.85 -10.97 8.87
CA GLU A 306 -8.07 -11.60 9.92
C GLU A 306 -6.72 -10.88 9.95
N LYS A 307 -6.33 -10.36 11.12
CA LYS A 307 -5.01 -9.75 11.37
C LYS A 307 -3.95 -10.85 11.30
N VAL A 308 -3.67 -11.35 10.11
CA VAL A 308 -2.53 -12.24 9.91
C VAL A 308 -1.64 -11.56 8.90
N ARG A 309 -0.72 -10.72 9.38
CA ARG A 309 0.56 -10.61 8.68
C ARG A 309 1.15 -12.01 8.72
N VAL A 310 1.00 -12.76 7.64
CA VAL A 310 1.64 -14.06 7.51
C VAL A 310 3.12 -13.76 7.33
N TYR A 311 3.88 -13.84 8.40
CA TYR A 311 5.33 -13.93 8.35
C TYR A 311 5.63 -15.33 7.78
N GLU A 312 6.28 -15.43 6.62
CA GLU A 312 6.61 -16.72 6.00
C GLU A 312 8.12 -16.96 6.00
N THR A 313 8.87 -15.86 5.99
CA THR A 313 10.33 -15.85 6.05
C THR A 313 10.79 -14.80 7.04
N ILE A 314 11.98 -15.00 7.61
CA ILE A 314 12.62 -14.04 8.52
C ILE A 314 12.76 -12.65 7.84
N ASP A 315 12.92 -12.62 6.51
CA ASP A 315 13.00 -11.40 5.69
C ASP A 315 11.74 -10.50 5.72
N ASP A 316 10.58 -11.02 6.15
CA ASP A 316 9.35 -10.24 6.23
C ASP A 316 9.31 -9.30 7.45
N ILE A 317 10.24 -9.42 8.41
CA ILE A 317 10.33 -8.55 9.60
C ILE A 317 10.76 -7.14 9.19
N LYS A 318 9.91 -6.12 9.38
CA LYS A 318 10.21 -4.72 9.02
C LYS A 318 10.19 -3.81 10.25
N GLY A 319 10.62 -2.57 10.11
CA GLY A 319 10.52 -1.57 11.19
C GLY A 319 9.08 -1.34 11.70
N SER A 320 8.07 -1.69 10.90
CA SER A 320 6.65 -1.61 11.26
C SER A 320 6.09 -2.89 11.93
N THR A 321 6.91 -3.92 12.14
CA THR A 321 6.58 -5.15 12.88
C THR A 321 6.61 -4.89 14.38
N THR A 322 5.66 -5.45 15.13
CA THR A 322 5.64 -5.34 16.60
C THR A 322 6.51 -6.43 17.24
N LEU A 323 6.99 -6.20 18.46
CA LEU A 323 7.76 -7.22 19.19
C LEU A 323 6.89 -8.46 19.47
N MET A 324 5.60 -8.27 19.75
CA MET A 324 4.61 -9.32 20.02
C MET A 324 4.42 -10.24 18.81
N GLU A 325 4.38 -9.66 17.60
CA GLU A 325 4.30 -10.42 16.36
C GLU A 325 5.51 -11.36 16.20
N ILE A 326 6.71 -10.90 16.56
CA ILE A 326 7.94 -11.71 16.49
C ILE A 326 7.93 -12.82 17.56
N ILE A 327 7.61 -12.45 18.80
CA ILE A 327 7.55 -13.36 19.96
C ILE A 327 6.58 -14.51 19.67
N THR A 328 5.37 -14.17 19.19
CA THR A 328 4.31 -15.15 18.94
C THR A 328 4.62 -16.03 17.72
N HIS A 329 5.13 -15.44 16.65
CA HIS A 329 5.32 -16.17 15.39
C HIS A 329 6.54 -17.10 15.41
N TYR A 330 7.64 -16.67 16.05
CA TYR A 330 8.88 -17.45 16.12
C TYR A 330 9.00 -18.27 17.42
N GLU A 331 7.90 -18.41 18.16
CA GLU A 331 7.80 -19.14 19.43
C GLU A 331 8.91 -18.77 20.43
N MET A 332 9.24 -17.48 20.51
CA MET A 332 10.37 -17.00 21.31
C MET A 332 9.88 -16.44 22.66
N PRO A 333 10.55 -16.75 23.78
CA PRO A 333 10.26 -16.10 25.05
C PRO A 333 10.49 -14.58 24.95
N LYS A 334 9.57 -13.79 25.51
CA LYS A 334 9.69 -12.31 25.53
C LYS A 334 11.02 -11.88 26.13
N GLU A 335 11.42 -12.54 27.21
CA GLU A 335 12.62 -12.27 27.97
C GLU A 335 13.87 -12.43 27.10
N THR A 336 13.92 -13.46 26.25
CA THR A 336 15.03 -13.72 25.34
C THR A 336 15.23 -12.56 24.36
N LEU A 337 14.15 -12.10 23.71
CA LEU A 337 14.24 -11.01 22.74
C LEU A 337 14.63 -9.69 23.39
N TYR A 338 14.02 -9.39 24.54
CA TYR A 338 14.29 -8.15 25.27
C TYR A 338 15.72 -8.13 25.80
N HIS A 339 16.21 -9.25 26.32
CA HIS A 339 17.56 -9.36 26.85
C HIS A 339 18.63 -9.39 25.76
N ALA A 340 18.36 -10.00 24.61
CA ALA A 340 19.28 -10.00 23.46
C ALA A 340 19.66 -8.57 23.02
N PHE A 341 18.67 -7.68 22.95
CA PHE A 341 18.82 -6.32 22.45
C PHE A 341 18.85 -5.23 23.53
N GLY A 342 18.74 -5.61 24.81
CA GLY A 342 18.73 -4.65 25.93
C GLY A 342 17.48 -3.76 25.97
N ILE A 343 16.34 -4.26 25.50
CA ILE A 343 15.07 -3.53 25.48
C ILE A 343 14.53 -3.45 26.92
N PRO A 344 14.27 -2.25 27.47
CA PRO A 344 13.69 -2.11 28.81
C PRO A 344 12.32 -2.78 28.91
N GLU A 345 12.05 -3.47 30.01
CA GLU A 345 10.76 -4.16 30.25
C GLU A 345 9.55 -3.22 30.27
N ILE A 346 9.79 -1.92 30.47
CA ILE A 346 8.76 -0.88 30.45
C ILE A 346 8.10 -0.74 29.06
N ILE A 347 8.79 -1.16 28.00
CA ILE A 347 8.30 -1.08 26.62
C ILE A 347 7.37 -2.27 26.35
N SER A 348 6.14 -1.97 25.94
CA SER A 348 5.14 -3.00 25.62
C SER A 348 5.57 -3.84 24.42
N ALA A 349 5.23 -5.13 24.43
CA ALA A 349 5.48 -6.01 23.29
C ALA A 349 4.65 -5.61 22.07
N ASP A 350 3.55 -4.89 22.24
CA ASP A 350 2.73 -4.40 21.11
C ASP A 350 3.36 -3.21 20.36
N THR A 351 4.49 -2.67 20.84
CA THR A 351 5.19 -1.54 20.21
C THR A 351 5.94 -1.97 18.94
N LYS A 352 5.90 -1.13 17.89
CA LYS A 352 6.60 -1.38 16.62
C LYS A 352 8.11 -1.18 16.76
N ILE A 353 8.94 -1.97 16.08
CA ILE A 353 10.42 -1.87 16.16
C ILE A 353 10.91 -0.43 15.96
N LYS A 354 10.41 0.30 14.95
CA LYS A 354 10.78 1.70 14.69
C LYS A 354 10.47 2.64 15.86
N GLU A 355 9.41 2.36 16.60
CA GLU A 355 9.01 3.13 17.77
C GLU A 355 9.89 2.76 18.97
N VAL A 356 10.26 1.48 19.12
CA VAL A 356 11.22 1.03 20.15
C VAL A 356 12.57 1.70 19.97
N ILE A 357 13.09 1.77 18.74
CA ILE A 357 14.36 2.46 18.42
C ILE A 357 14.29 3.92 18.87
N SER A 358 13.20 4.62 18.53
CA SER A 358 12.99 6.01 18.93
C SER A 358 12.87 6.18 20.44
N LEU A 359 12.21 5.25 21.14
CA LEU A 359 12.03 5.30 22.60
C LEU A 359 13.32 5.03 23.37
N MET A 360 14.21 4.20 22.80
CA MET A 360 15.54 3.96 23.34
C MET A 360 16.52 5.10 23.05
N GLY A 361 16.12 6.14 22.31
CA GLY A 361 17.01 7.24 21.92
C GLY A 361 18.13 6.84 20.96
N LEU A 362 17.97 5.71 20.28
CA LEU A 362 18.95 5.18 19.32
C LEU A 362 18.76 5.87 17.96
N ASN A 363 19.86 6.19 17.29
CA ASN A 363 19.82 6.62 15.89
C ASN A 363 19.92 5.39 14.97
N GLU A 364 19.37 5.48 13.75
CA GLU A 364 19.48 4.40 12.75
C GLU A 364 20.93 4.02 12.42
N ALA A 365 21.90 4.91 12.71
CA ALA A 365 23.33 4.71 12.50
C ALA A 365 24.01 3.83 13.57
N ASP A 366 23.38 3.63 14.74
CA ASP A 366 24.03 2.92 15.85
C ASP A 366 23.98 1.39 15.66
N GLU A 367 23.17 0.89 14.71
CA GLU A 367 22.99 -0.53 14.36
C GLU A 367 22.70 -1.50 15.54
N ILE A 368 22.41 -0.99 16.74
CA ILE A 368 22.17 -1.77 17.97
C ILE A 368 20.86 -2.56 17.86
N LEU A 369 19.80 -1.90 17.40
CA LEU A 369 18.49 -2.50 17.18
C LEU A 369 17.98 -2.10 15.80
N SER A 370 17.88 -3.08 14.89
CA SER A 370 17.30 -2.89 13.56
C SER A 370 16.53 -4.13 13.13
N PRO A 371 15.61 -4.02 12.16
CA PRO A 371 14.95 -5.20 11.60
C PRO A 371 15.95 -6.25 11.12
N GLU A 372 17.06 -5.84 10.50
CA GLU A 372 18.12 -6.73 10.01
C GLU A 372 18.82 -7.48 11.15
N ARG A 373 19.10 -6.82 12.27
CA ARG A 373 19.73 -7.46 13.44
C ARG A 373 18.82 -8.47 14.11
N ILE A 374 17.51 -8.17 14.19
CA ILE A 374 16.50 -9.12 14.67
C ILE A 374 16.42 -10.33 13.74
N ARG A 375 16.48 -10.12 12.42
CA ARG A 375 16.53 -11.21 11.45
C ARG A 375 17.76 -12.09 11.64
N SER A 376 18.94 -11.48 11.70
CA SER A 376 20.19 -12.21 11.93
C SER A 376 20.15 -13.02 13.23
N PHE A 377 19.60 -12.46 14.31
CA PHE A 377 19.41 -13.20 15.56
C PHE A 377 18.55 -14.44 15.37
N LEU A 378 17.38 -14.30 14.72
CA LEU A 378 16.46 -15.41 14.48
C LEU A 378 17.08 -16.51 13.61
N GLU A 379 17.92 -16.16 12.63
CA GLU A 379 18.59 -17.12 11.74
C GLU A 379 19.65 -17.97 12.45
N ILE A 380 20.30 -17.41 13.49
CA ILE A 380 21.44 -18.05 14.14
C ILE A 380 21.15 -18.54 15.56
N ARG A 381 19.98 -18.23 16.14
CA ARG A 381 19.64 -18.52 17.55
C ARG A 381 19.91 -19.97 18.00
N ASP A 382 19.65 -20.93 17.12
CA ASP A 382 19.75 -22.37 17.39
C ASP A 382 21.17 -22.93 17.17
N ARG A 383 22.11 -22.11 16.66
CA ARG A 383 23.49 -22.51 16.45
C ARG A 383 24.29 -22.47 17.75
N ALA A 384 25.41 -23.17 17.77
CA ALA A 384 26.32 -23.16 18.91
C ALA A 384 26.95 -21.77 19.09
N VAL A 385 27.10 -21.31 20.33
CA VAL A 385 27.75 -20.02 20.66
C VAL A 385 29.17 -19.95 20.11
N SER A 386 29.85 -21.09 19.96
CA SER A 386 31.19 -21.16 19.36
C SER A 386 31.24 -20.69 17.91
N GLU A 387 30.14 -20.80 17.16
CA GLU A 387 30.03 -20.34 15.77
C GLU A 387 29.82 -18.83 15.66
N LEU A 388 29.42 -18.17 16.75
CA LEU A 388 29.15 -16.72 16.77
C LEU A 388 30.38 -15.93 16.31
N LYS A 389 31.58 -16.39 16.67
CA LYS A 389 32.87 -15.80 16.29
C LYS A 389 33.12 -15.81 14.77
N GLU A 390 32.71 -16.87 14.08
CA GLU A 390 32.87 -17.01 12.64
C GLU A 390 31.84 -16.18 11.86
N ILE A 391 30.66 -15.98 12.47
CA ILE A 391 29.51 -15.30 11.85
C ILE A 391 29.61 -13.78 11.99
N THR A 392 30.06 -13.26 13.15
CA THR A 392 29.96 -11.82 13.45
C THR A 392 31.25 -11.04 13.27
N HIS A 393 32.39 -11.71 12.99
CA HIS A 393 33.72 -11.10 12.93
C HIS A 393 34.07 -10.21 14.15
N ALA A 394 33.40 -10.43 15.28
CA ALA A 394 33.55 -9.60 16.49
C ALA A 394 34.90 -9.82 17.17
N ASP A 395 35.34 -8.81 17.93
CA ASP A 395 36.62 -8.85 18.64
C ASP A 395 36.63 -9.98 19.69
N VAL A 396 37.62 -10.86 19.57
CA VAL A 396 37.58 -12.22 20.10
C VAL A 396 37.64 -12.26 21.64
N SER A 397 38.28 -11.28 22.26
CA SER A 397 38.50 -11.23 23.71
C SER A 397 37.21 -10.97 24.50
N SER A 398 36.36 -10.05 24.02
CA SER A 398 35.16 -9.65 24.75
C SER A 398 34.09 -10.75 24.76
N LEU A 399 34.04 -11.58 23.72
CA LEU A 399 33.08 -12.70 23.63
C LEU A 399 33.43 -13.82 24.61
N GLU A 400 34.71 -14.19 24.72
CA GLU A 400 35.17 -15.25 25.64
C GLU A 400 34.91 -14.86 27.11
N ASP A 401 35.10 -13.59 27.46
CA ASP A 401 34.80 -13.06 28.80
C ASP A 401 33.30 -13.08 29.10
N LEU A 402 32.45 -12.70 28.14
CA LEU A 402 30.99 -12.75 28.29
C LEU A 402 30.48 -14.18 28.47
N ILE A 403 30.98 -15.14 27.67
CA ILE A 403 30.61 -16.55 27.77
C ILE A 403 31.01 -17.12 29.13
N LYS A 404 32.22 -16.79 29.61
CA LYS A 404 32.74 -17.25 30.89
C LYS A 404 31.96 -16.66 32.07
N ASN A 405 31.62 -15.37 32.00
CA ASN A 405 30.85 -14.69 33.04
C ASN A 405 29.39 -15.17 33.09
N ALA A 406 28.81 -15.54 31.94
CA ALA A 406 27.48 -16.13 31.85
C ALA A 406 27.43 -17.60 32.34
N GLY A 407 28.57 -18.25 32.58
CA GLY A 407 28.63 -19.64 33.06
C GLY A 407 28.11 -20.67 32.06
N LEU A 408 28.19 -20.39 30.76
CA LEU A 408 27.67 -21.25 29.69
C LEU A 408 28.53 -22.50 29.53
N LYS A 409 27.87 -23.63 29.21
CA LYS A 409 28.55 -24.91 28.98
C LYS A 409 29.03 -25.00 27.52
N PRO A 410 30.06 -25.81 27.22
CA PRO A 410 30.45 -26.10 25.84
C PRO A 410 29.27 -26.73 25.09
N GLY A 411 28.85 -26.11 23.99
CA GLY A 411 27.68 -26.54 23.20
C GLY A 411 26.37 -25.80 23.50
N SER A 412 26.37 -24.81 24.40
CA SER A 412 25.23 -23.89 24.56
C SER A 412 24.88 -23.16 23.26
N THR A 413 23.60 -22.81 23.09
CA THR A 413 23.08 -22.11 21.91
C THR A 413 23.18 -20.60 22.02
N ILE A 414 23.13 -19.90 20.89
CA ILE A 414 23.14 -18.43 20.85
C ILE A 414 21.93 -17.84 21.61
N GLU A 415 20.79 -18.54 21.58
CA GLU A 415 19.64 -18.19 22.41
C GLU A 415 19.95 -18.24 23.92
N GLU A 416 20.62 -19.31 24.38
CA GLU A 416 21.05 -19.41 25.78
C GLU A 416 22.04 -18.31 26.16
N PHE A 417 22.95 -17.95 25.24
CA PHE A 417 23.86 -16.83 25.43
C PHE A 417 23.11 -15.51 25.57
N ALA A 418 22.14 -15.23 24.70
CA ALA A 418 21.33 -14.02 24.77
C ALA A 418 20.53 -13.92 26.09
N ARG A 419 20.10 -15.06 26.64
CA ARG A 419 19.34 -15.11 27.89
C ARG A 419 20.22 -15.03 29.15
N MET A 420 21.41 -15.62 29.15
CA MET A 420 22.25 -15.75 30.35
C MET A 420 23.37 -14.69 30.47
N SER A 421 23.71 -14.02 29.37
CA SER A 421 24.70 -12.94 29.34
C SER A 421 24.03 -11.59 29.65
N PRO A 422 24.75 -10.54 30.08
CA PRO A 422 24.15 -9.24 30.42
C PRO A 422 23.20 -8.69 29.34
N ALA A 423 22.14 -7.99 29.74
CA ALA A 423 21.16 -7.41 28.82
C ALA A 423 21.84 -6.55 27.75
N GLY A 424 21.58 -6.85 26.47
CA GLY A 424 22.22 -6.20 25.34
C GLY A 424 23.54 -6.83 24.89
N ALA A 425 24.00 -7.93 25.50
CA ALA A 425 25.27 -8.57 25.14
C ALA A 425 25.28 -9.07 23.69
N PHE A 426 24.15 -9.58 23.19
CA PHE A 426 24.06 -10.01 21.79
C PHE A 426 24.11 -8.81 20.83
N ALA A 427 23.38 -7.73 21.14
CA ALA A 427 23.49 -6.46 20.41
C ALA A 427 24.93 -5.89 20.44
N TYR A 428 25.61 -5.95 21.58
CA TYR A 428 27.01 -5.51 21.72
C TYR A 428 27.96 -6.33 20.84
N VAL A 429 27.81 -7.65 20.80
CA VAL A 429 28.63 -8.52 19.94
C VAL A 429 28.41 -8.21 18.46
N LEU A 430 27.23 -7.74 18.06
CA LEU A 430 26.91 -7.41 16.68
C LEU A 430 27.27 -5.98 16.25
N SER A 431 27.13 -5.01 17.16
CA SER A 431 27.28 -3.58 16.88
C SER A 431 28.57 -2.96 17.42
N GLY A 432 29.22 -3.62 18.38
CA GLY A 432 30.37 -3.10 19.12
C GLY A 432 30.02 -2.09 20.23
N SER A 433 28.73 -1.77 20.41
CA SER A 433 28.24 -0.75 21.36
C SER A 433 27.17 -1.32 22.28
N TRP A 434 27.19 -0.95 23.57
CA TRP A 434 26.14 -1.37 24.50
C TRP A 434 24.88 -0.51 24.30
N PRO A 435 23.68 -1.10 24.37
CA PRO A 435 22.42 -0.35 24.29
C PRO A 435 22.17 0.63 25.44
N GLN A 436 22.95 0.57 26.53
CA GLN A 436 22.78 1.45 27.70
C GLN A 436 24.09 2.17 28.07
N GLU A 437 24.20 3.41 27.60
CA GLU A 437 25.06 4.46 28.19
C GLU A 437 24.25 5.77 28.45
N THR A 438 22.95 5.64 28.72
CA THR A 438 22.10 6.79 29.08
C THR A 438 21.40 6.55 30.41
N ASP A 439 21.60 7.50 31.33
CA ASP A 439 21.09 7.53 32.70
C ASP A 439 19.63 7.05 32.81
N THR A 440 19.41 6.11 33.72
CA THR A 440 18.14 5.44 34.04
C THR A 440 17.03 6.36 34.58
N GLY A 441 17.14 7.68 34.43
CA GLY A 441 16.15 8.67 34.88
C GLY A 441 15.08 9.05 33.85
N SER A 442 15.31 8.83 32.55
CA SER A 442 14.43 9.33 31.47
C SER A 442 13.38 8.33 30.96
N ILE A 443 13.43 7.07 31.41
CA ILE A 443 12.59 5.99 30.85
C ILE A 443 11.26 5.82 31.61
N GLN A 444 11.07 6.41 32.79
CA GLN A 444 9.84 6.25 33.59
C GLN A 444 8.64 7.09 33.14
N GLU A 445 8.78 8.09 32.26
CA GLU A 445 7.65 8.92 31.81
C GLU A 445 6.97 8.44 30.52
N ALA A 446 7.52 7.45 29.81
CA ALA A 446 7.01 7.01 28.50
C ALA A 446 6.05 5.80 28.54
N ALA A 447 5.82 5.21 29.72
CA ALA A 447 5.02 3.99 29.86
C ALA A 447 3.90 4.14 30.89
N THR A 448 2.80 4.78 30.49
CA THR A 448 1.48 4.51 31.09
C THR A 448 0.45 4.28 29.98
N PRO A 449 -0.21 3.11 29.93
CA PRO A 449 -1.36 2.88 29.06
C PRO A 449 -2.59 3.60 29.63
N SER A 450 -3.36 4.22 28.74
CA SER A 450 -4.62 4.87 29.05
C SER A 450 -5.68 3.87 29.56
N THR A 451 -5.98 3.90 30.85
CA THR A 451 -7.30 3.52 31.39
C THR A 451 -7.74 4.60 32.36
N GLY A 452 -8.98 5.08 32.17
CA GLY A 452 -9.46 6.32 32.80
C GLY A 452 -9.69 6.23 34.31
N HIS A 453 -9.38 7.32 35.01
CA HIS A 453 -10.26 8.04 35.95
C HIS A 453 -9.60 9.36 36.42
N GLU A 454 -10.34 10.46 36.26
CA GLU A 454 -10.33 11.79 36.93
C GLU A 454 -9.04 12.47 37.47
N SER A 455 -8.65 13.54 36.76
CA SER A 455 -8.22 14.91 37.18
C SER A 455 -7.14 15.16 38.26
N VAL A 456 -5.99 15.72 37.82
CA VAL A 456 -5.42 17.00 38.33
C VAL A 456 -4.80 17.75 37.13
N SER A 457 -5.11 19.04 36.97
CA SER A 457 -4.76 19.89 35.82
C SER A 457 -3.26 20.16 35.67
N ALA A 458 -2.70 19.87 34.48
CA ALA A 458 -1.34 20.28 34.10
C ALA A 458 -1.26 21.80 33.89
N VAL A 459 -0.37 22.49 34.61
CA VAL A 459 -0.15 23.94 34.47
C VAL A 459 0.61 24.23 33.17
N ASP A 460 -0.01 25.06 32.31
CA ASP A 460 0.41 25.29 30.94
C ASP A 460 1.27 26.57 30.82
N VAL A 461 2.52 26.51 31.30
CA VAL A 461 3.50 27.60 31.12
C VAL A 461 4.03 27.54 29.68
N LYS A 462 3.77 28.59 28.89
CA LYS A 462 4.21 28.74 27.49
C LYS A 462 5.13 29.95 27.37
N GLY A 463 5.83 30.07 26.24
CA GLY A 463 6.71 31.22 25.98
C GLY A 463 5.98 32.59 26.01
N SER A 464 4.66 32.61 25.81
CA SER A 464 3.83 33.83 25.90
C SER A 464 3.37 34.18 27.31
N THR A 465 3.56 33.30 28.30
CA THR A 465 3.19 33.54 29.69
C THR A 465 4.02 34.69 30.24
N THR A 466 3.38 35.61 30.95
CA THR A 466 4.04 36.79 31.52
C THR A 466 4.72 36.47 32.85
N TRP A 467 5.73 37.24 33.20
CA TRP A 467 6.48 37.07 34.43
C TRP A 467 5.61 37.29 35.67
N GLY A 468 4.64 38.22 35.58
CA GLY A 468 3.62 38.42 36.61
C GLY A 468 2.71 37.19 36.83
N GLU A 469 2.33 36.49 35.76
CA GLU A 469 1.55 35.25 35.86
C GLU A 469 2.36 34.10 36.49
N VAL A 470 3.65 34.00 36.16
CA VAL A 470 4.56 33.02 36.77
C VAL A 470 4.71 33.26 38.27
N LYS A 471 4.91 34.52 38.69
CA LYS A 471 4.96 34.90 40.13
C LYS A 471 3.67 34.56 40.87
N ALA A 472 2.53 34.66 40.21
CA ALA A 472 1.24 34.33 40.81
C ALA A 472 1.06 32.81 41.04
N MET A 473 1.70 31.97 40.23
CA MET A 473 1.59 30.50 40.27
C MET A 473 2.46 29.83 41.34
N ILE A 474 3.48 30.51 41.87
CA ILE A 474 4.47 29.94 42.79
C ILE A 474 4.21 30.41 44.23
N LYS A 475 4.51 29.51 45.20
CA LYS A 475 4.27 29.69 46.64
C LYS A 475 5.23 30.65 47.32
N ASP A 476 6.54 30.54 47.03
CA ASP A 476 7.58 31.46 47.52
C ASP A 476 8.42 31.98 46.35
N ILE A 477 8.36 33.29 46.13
CA ILE A 477 9.07 33.97 45.04
C ILE A 477 10.57 34.13 45.39
N ASN A 478 10.95 34.12 46.66
CA ASN A 478 12.33 34.36 47.06
C ASN A 478 13.25 33.18 46.70
N ASP A 479 12.75 31.93 46.78
CA ASP A 479 13.49 30.74 46.35
C ASP A 479 13.71 30.73 44.83
N LEU A 480 12.77 31.29 44.08
CA LEU A 480 12.91 31.45 42.64
C LEU A 480 14.02 32.44 42.30
N TYR A 481 14.13 33.56 43.03
CA TYR A 481 15.22 34.52 42.79
C TYR A 481 16.58 34.01 43.27
N GLN A 482 16.65 33.03 44.17
CA GLN A 482 17.92 32.35 44.45
C GLN A 482 18.37 31.49 43.26
N SER A 483 17.42 30.83 42.60
CA SER A 483 17.69 29.98 41.44
C SER A 483 17.93 30.81 40.17
N PHE A 484 17.28 31.98 40.07
CA PHE A 484 17.38 32.90 38.93
C PHE A 484 17.49 34.37 39.39
N PRO A 485 18.66 34.81 39.88
CA PRO A 485 18.85 36.12 40.51
C PRO A 485 18.63 37.31 39.57
N MET A 486 18.90 37.12 38.28
CA MET A 486 18.73 38.13 37.22
C MET A 486 17.27 38.51 36.97
N LEU A 487 16.30 37.70 37.38
CA LEU A 487 14.88 37.92 37.13
C LEU A 487 14.22 38.87 38.16
N GLN A 488 14.98 39.33 39.16
CA GLN A 488 14.49 40.18 40.24
C GLN A 488 14.20 41.62 39.78
N SER A 489 14.88 42.10 38.74
CA SER A 489 14.72 43.45 38.19
C SER A 489 13.77 43.54 36.99
N GLU A 490 13.18 42.43 36.55
CA GLU A 490 12.34 42.37 35.35
C GLU A 490 10.90 42.82 35.62
N PRO A 491 10.29 43.62 34.72
CA PRO A 491 8.92 44.07 34.88
C PRO A 491 7.93 42.90 34.70
N ASP A 492 6.81 42.95 35.41
CA ASP A 492 5.81 41.86 35.42
C ASP A 492 5.16 41.60 34.05
N SER A 493 5.28 42.55 33.11
CA SER A 493 4.80 42.42 31.73
C SER A 493 5.77 41.67 30.80
N ALA A 494 7.00 41.37 31.23
CA ALA A 494 7.96 40.61 30.44
C ALA A 494 7.46 39.18 30.19
N THR A 495 7.57 38.67 28.96
CA THR A 495 7.16 37.28 28.65
C THR A 495 8.35 36.33 28.76
N ILE A 496 8.11 35.05 29.04
CA ILE A 496 9.16 34.05 29.15
C ILE A 496 9.99 33.97 27.85
N LYS A 497 9.38 34.19 26.69
CA LYS A 497 10.10 34.28 25.42
C LYS A 497 11.12 35.44 25.39
N THR A 498 10.76 36.60 25.94
CA THR A 498 11.66 37.74 26.03
C THR A 498 12.81 37.47 27.02
N LEU A 499 12.53 36.72 28.10
CA LEU A 499 13.54 36.30 29.06
C LEU A 499 14.51 35.26 28.48
N LYS A 500 14.01 34.35 27.64
CA LYS A 500 14.84 33.41 26.87
C LYS A 500 15.81 34.15 25.94
N GLU A 501 15.34 35.15 25.23
CA GLU A 501 16.16 35.92 24.28
C GLU A 501 17.20 36.82 24.99
N THR A 502 16.90 37.29 26.21
CA THR A 502 17.76 38.22 26.96
C THR A 502 18.77 37.50 27.85
N TYR A 503 18.38 36.38 28.47
CA TYR A 503 19.19 35.67 29.48
C TYR A 503 19.45 34.20 29.16
N GLY A 504 18.93 33.68 28.03
CA GLY A 504 19.18 32.31 27.59
C GLY A 504 18.37 31.22 28.32
N ILE A 505 17.38 31.59 29.13
CA ILE A 505 16.62 30.65 29.97
C ILE A 505 15.56 29.93 29.13
N GLU A 506 15.57 28.60 29.13
CA GLU A 506 14.61 27.82 28.35
C GLU A 506 13.23 27.78 29.03
N VAL A 507 12.16 27.79 28.20
CA VAL A 507 10.77 27.75 28.68
C VAL A 507 10.52 26.47 29.51
N SER A 508 11.21 25.38 29.18
CA SER A 508 11.15 24.11 29.90
C SER A 508 11.72 24.19 31.31
N GLU A 509 12.76 25.00 31.55
CA GLU A 509 13.38 25.15 32.87
C GLU A 509 12.45 25.91 33.81
N ILE A 510 11.87 27.02 33.35
CA ILE A 510 10.89 27.79 34.13
C ILE A 510 9.62 26.96 34.34
N LYS A 511 9.16 26.21 33.33
CA LYS A 511 7.98 25.33 33.45
C LYS A 511 8.21 24.21 34.47
N SER A 512 9.37 23.57 34.45
CA SER A 512 9.73 22.53 35.41
C SER A 512 9.83 23.09 36.83
N TYR A 513 10.46 24.27 36.99
CA TYR A 513 10.56 24.92 38.30
C TYR A 513 9.19 25.31 38.85
N VAL A 514 8.32 25.91 38.03
CA VAL A 514 6.94 26.27 38.39
C VAL A 514 6.17 25.03 38.82
N GLN A 515 6.19 23.95 38.03
CA GLN A 515 5.49 22.70 38.33
C GLN A 515 5.92 22.08 39.66
N ASN A 516 7.19 22.22 40.02
CA ASN A 516 7.73 21.71 41.29
C ASN A 516 7.39 22.60 42.50
N HIS A 517 7.00 23.87 42.30
CA HIS A 517 6.77 24.86 43.37
C HIS A 517 5.40 25.55 43.28
N LEU A 518 4.42 24.87 42.67
CA LEU A 518 3.04 25.37 42.51
C LEU A 518 2.37 25.69 43.85
N LYS A 519 1.56 26.76 43.86
CA LYS A 519 0.75 27.19 45.01
C LYS A 519 -0.28 26.17 45.46
#